data_AF-A0A809R8X2-F1
#
_entry.id   AF-A0A809R8X2-F1
#
_cell.length_a   1.000
_cell.length_b   1.000
_cell.length_c   1.000
_cell.angle_alpha   90.00
_cell.angle_beta   90.00
_cell.angle_gamma   90.00
#
_symmetry.space_group_name_H-M   'P 1'
#
loop_
_entity.id
_entity.type
_entity.pdbx_description
1 polymer ?
#
loop_
_entity_poly.entity_id
_entity_poly.type
_entity_poly.pdbx_seq_one_letter_code
_entity_poly.pdbx_strand_id
1 'polypeptide(L)' 'MIDPEFLKILACPVCDDRPALRLEGEWVVCSKCGRKYPILEGIPQLTPEDGTLEPVRAEETHG' A
#
# COMPACT_ATOMS: atom_id res chain seq x y z
N MET A 1 7.24 -8.36 7.98
CA MET A 1 6.90 -7.06 8.61
C MET A 1 7.73 -5.99 7.91
N ILE A 2 7.11 -4.91 7.44
CA ILE A 2 7.82 -3.83 6.73
C ILE A 2 8.61 -2.96 7.73
N ASP A 3 9.78 -2.48 7.32
CA ASP A 3 10.64 -1.64 8.16
C ASP A 3 10.06 -0.22 8.32
N PRO A 4 9.91 0.30 9.56
CA PRO A 4 9.25 1.58 9.80
C PRO A 4 10.01 2.80 9.26
N GLU A 5 11.34 2.72 9.16
CA GLU A 5 12.17 3.77 8.52
C GLU A 5 11.93 3.80 7.01
N PHE A 6 11.75 2.63 6.39
CA PHE A 6 11.41 2.51 4.97
C PHE A 6 10.02 3.08 4.68
N LEU A 7 9.03 2.86 5.56
CA LEU A 7 7.69 3.41 5.39
C LEU A 7 7.67 4.96 5.29
N LYS A 8 8.59 5.65 5.99
CA LYS A 8 8.67 7.13 5.99
C LYS A 8 9.09 7.72 4.65
N ILE A 9 9.78 6.95 3.80
CA ILE A 9 10.18 7.40 2.45
C ILE A 9 9.16 7.03 1.37
N LEU A 10 8.19 6.17 1.69
CA LEU A 10 7.17 5.75 0.74
C LEU A 10 6.11 6.83 0.55
N ALA A 11 5.81 7.11 -0.72
CA ALA A 11 4.81 8.07 -1.14
C ALA A 11 3.86 7.44 -2.14
N CYS A 12 2.61 7.94 -2.18
CA CYS A 12 1.61 7.43 -3.11
C CYS A 12 2.08 7.62 -4.58
N PRO A 13 2.13 6.55 -5.40
CA PRO A 13 2.59 6.63 -6.79
C PRO A 13 1.59 7.33 -7.73
N VAL A 14 0.35 7.52 -7.29
CA VAL A 14 -0.75 8.05 -8.12
C VAL A 14 -1.01 9.53 -7.85
N CYS A 15 -0.76 10.00 -6.63
CA CYS A 15 -0.96 11.39 -6.27
C CYS A 15 0.25 12.21 -6.73
N ASP A 16 0.00 13.28 -7.48
CA ASP A 16 1.02 14.20 -7.99
C ASP A 16 1.89 14.79 -6.86
N ASP A 17 1.25 15.15 -5.76
CA ASP A 17 1.83 15.74 -4.55
C ASP A 17 2.57 14.73 -3.64
N ARG A 18 2.67 13.45 -4.04
CA ARG A 18 3.43 12.39 -3.33
C ARG A 18 3.21 12.36 -1.79
N PRO A 19 1.96 12.31 -1.31
CA PRO A 19 1.64 12.26 0.12
C PRO A 19 2.13 10.95 0.75
N ALA A 20 2.36 11.00 2.06
CA ALA A 20 2.81 9.87 2.87
C ALA A 20 1.80 8.72 2.92
N LEU A 21 2.31 7.49 3.08
CA LEU A 21 1.54 6.28 3.28
C LEU A 21 1.49 5.90 4.78
N ARG A 22 0.39 5.29 5.20
CA ARG A 22 0.16 4.77 6.56
C ARG A 22 0.04 3.25 6.51
N LEU A 23 0.68 2.55 7.43
CA LEU A 23 0.54 1.09 7.56
C LEU A 23 -0.79 0.75 8.25
N GLU A 24 -1.60 -0.10 7.63
CA GLU A 24 -2.85 -0.64 8.18
C GLU A 24 -2.89 -2.16 7.96
N GLY A 25 -2.32 -2.91 8.91
CA GLY A 25 -2.24 -4.37 8.82
C GLY A 25 -1.35 -4.81 7.65
N GLU A 26 -1.93 -5.53 6.70
CA GLU A 26 -1.28 -6.01 5.47
C GLU A 26 -1.37 -5.01 4.30
N TRP A 27 -1.71 -3.75 4.60
CA TRP A 27 -1.89 -2.70 3.60
C TRP A 27 -1.07 -1.47 3.94
N VAL A 28 -0.63 -0.75 2.91
CA VAL A 28 -0.25 0.66 3.05
C VAL A 28 -1.28 1.55 2.39
N VAL A 29 -1.71 2.58 3.10
CA VAL A 29 -2.86 3.42 2.72
C VAL A 29 -2.40 4.85 2.53
N CYS A 30 -2.74 5.44 1.39
CA CYS A 30 -2.46 6.84 1.13
C CYS A 30 -3.24 7.75 2.09
N SER A 31 -2.55 8.65 2.79
CA SER A 31 -3.16 9.60 3.72
C SER A 31 -4.07 10.64 3.06
N LYS A 32 -3.98 10.82 1.73
CA LYS A 32 -4.73 11.82 0.96
C LYS A 32 -5.87 11.22 0.13
N CYS A 33 -5.55 10.28 -0.77
CA CYS A 33 -6.54 9.71 -1.70
C CYS A 33 -7.22 8.44 -1.18
N GLY A 34 -6.72 7.87 -0.07
CA GLY A 34 -7.31 6.66 0.54
C GLY A 34 -7.04 5.35 -0.20
N ARG A 35 -6.29 5.36 -1.32
CA ARG A 35 -5.90 4.13 -2.01
C ARG A 35 -5.08 3.23 -1.09
N LYS A 36 -5.39 1.95 -1.13
CA LYS A 36 -4.74 0.87 -0.39
C LYS A 36 -3.88 0.06 -1.35
N TYR A 37 -2.70 -0.31 -0.90
CA TYR A 37 -1.75 -1.14 -1.63
C TYR A 37 -1.41 -2.35 -0.76
N PRO A 38 -1.49 -3.58 -1.29
CA PRO A 38 -1.20 -4.78 -0.52
C PRO A 38 0.30 -4.88 -0.21
N ILE A 39 0.61 -5.50 0.92
CA ILE A 39 1.96 -5.89 1.31
C ILE A 39 2.09 -7.38 1.05
N LEU A 40 2.84 -7.76 0.02
CA LEU A 40 3.12 -9.15 -0.33
C LEU A 40 4.53 -9.49 0.10
N GLU A 41 4.68 -10.54 0.91
CA GLU A 41 5.99 -11.00 1.42
C GLU A 41 6.79 -9.89 2.17
N GLY A 42 6.09 -8.92 2.77
CA GLY A 42 6.70 -7.79 3.45
C GLY A 42 7.08 -6.61 2.55
N ILE A 43 6.81 -6.70 1.24
CA ILE A 43 7.05 -5.65 0.24
C ILE A 43 5.71 -5.00 -0.19
N PRO A 44 5.56 -3.68 -0.09
CA PRO A 44 4.36 -2.99 -0.55
C PRO A 44 4.33 -2.87 -2.07
N GLN A 45 3.24 -3.34 -2.68
CA GLN A 45 3.02 -3.26 -4.13
C GLN A 45 2.52 -1.86 -4.53
N LEU A 46 3.45 -0.90 -4.65
CA LEU A 46 3.14 0.50 -5.00
C LEU A 46 3.04 0.73 -6.51
N THR A 47 2.27 -0.09 -7.21
CA THR A 47 1.96 0.16 -8.63
C THR A 47 0.63 0.94 -8.74
N PRO A 48 0.44 1.78 -9.77
CA PRO A 48 -0.83 2.48 -9.98
C PRO A 48 -2.05 1.56 -10.12
N GLU A 49 -1.83 0.34 -10.63
CA GLU A 49 -2.82 -0.72 -10.89
C GLU A 49 -3.21 -1.49 -9.62
N ASP A 50 -2.28 -1.75 -8.69
CA ASP A 50 -2.57 -2.40 -7.40
C ASP A 50 -3.34 -1.47 -6.43
N GLY A 51 -3.28 -0.15 -6.65
CA GLY A 51 -3.87 0.84 -5.77
C GLY A 51 -5.39 0.92 -5.89
N THR A 52 -6.10 0.33 -4.93
CA THR A 52 -7.57 0.25 -4.91
C THR A 52 -8.20 1.10 -3.79
N LEU A 53 -9.44 1.57 -3.98
CA LEU A 53 -10.23 2.22 -2.93
C LEU A 53 -11.02 1.20 -2.09
N GLU A 54 -11.32 0.04 -2.67
CA GLU A 54 -11.94 -1.08 -1.99
C GLU A 54 -10.85 -2.03 -1.48
N PRO A 55 -11.00 -2.71 -0.34
CA PRO A 55 -10.05 -3.75 0.02
C PRO A 55 -10.08 -4.83 -1.08
N VAL A 56 -8.97 -5.03 -1.80
CA VAL A 56 -8.81 -6.29 -2.56
C VAL A 56 -8.86 -7.37 -1.50
N ARG A 57 -9.79 -8.32 -1.59
CA ARG A 57 -9.66 -9.54 -0.79
C ARG A 57 -8.30 -10.10 -1.17
N ALA A 58 -7.41 -10.26 -0.19
CA ALA A 58 -6.29 -11.18 -0.34
C ALA A 58 -6.93 -12.54 -0.59
N GLU A 59 -7.15 -12.89 -1.86
CA GLU A 59 -7.72 -14.17 -2.23
C GLU A 59 -6.67 -15.22 -1.89
N GLU A 60 -6.88 -15.85 -0.74
CA GLU A 60 -6.23 -17.08 -0.34
C GLU A 60 -6.55 -18.16 -1.38
N THR A 61 -5.72 -18.32 -2.41
CA THR A 61 -5.64 -19.60 -3.14
C THR A 61 -4.29 -19.76 -3.83
N HIS A 62 -3.36 -20.41 -3.13
CA HIS A 62 -2.45 -21.34 -3.80
C HIS A 62 -2.56 -22.66 -3.06
N GLY A 63 -3.55 -23.46 -3.47
CA GLY A 63 -3.63 -24.89 -3.15
C GLY A 63 -2.78 -25.69 -4.12
#